data_AF-W1DUU2-F1
#
_entry.id   AF-W1DUU2-F1
#
_cell.length_a   1.000
_cell.length_b   1.000
_cell.length_c   1.000
_cell.angle_alpha   90.00
_cell.angle_beta   90.00
_cell.angle_gamma   90.00
#
_symmetry.space_group_name_H-M   'P 1'
#
loop_
_entity.id
_entity.type
_entity.pdbx_description
1 polymer ?
#
loop_
_entity_poly.entity_id
_entity_poly.type
_entity_poly.pdbx_seq_one_letter_code
_entity_poly.pdbx_strand_id
1 'polypeptide(L)'
;MATTPIQTDLSSEKPVKTQRRYTVGYLPGRGDASTPSLHLSGKWLKDAGFETGTGVTVKIAGDCIVLIPDNDEIHELRKQLQQIKQAFIGLKGEVEG
;
A
#
# COMPACT_ATOMS: atom_id res chain seq x y z
N MET A 1 38.24 -33.64 -22.41
CA MET A 1 37.21 -33.21 -21.44
C MET A 1 37.22 -31.69 -21.42
N ALA A 2 36.18 -31.07 -21.96
CA ALA A 2 36.07 -29.60 -22.04
C ALA A 2 35.02 -29.17 -21.02
N THR A 3 35.43 -28.43 -20.00
CA THR A 3 34.52 -27.84 -19.01
C THR A 3 34.34 -26.37 -19.37
N THR A 4 33.17 -26.06 -19.89
CA THR A 4 32.69 -24.71 -20.19
C THR A 4 32.47 -23.93 -18.88
N PRO A 5 32.97 -22.69 -18.73
CA PRO A 5 32.56 -21.85 -17.61
C PRO A 5 31.13 -21.35 -17.84
N ILE A 6 30.26 -21.61 -16.86
CA ILE A 6 28.90 -21.07 -16.77
C ILE A 6 29.03 -19.57 -16.56
N GLN A 7 28.76 -18.79 -17.60
CA GLN A 7 28.61 -17.35 -17.49
C GLN A 7 27.21 -17.08 -16.96
N THR A 8 27.09 -16.91 -15.64
CA THR A 8 25.87 -16.40 -15.01
C THR A 8 25.64 -15.00 -15.53
N ASP A 9 24.60 -14.87 -16.35
CA ASP A 9 24.09 -13.63 -16.91
C ASP A 9 23.86 -12.62 -15.78
N LEU A 10 24.69 -11.57 -15.73
CA LEU A 10 24.47 -10.41 -14.89
C LEU A 10 23.27 -9.66 -15.47
N SER A 11 22.08 -10.15 -15.13
CA SER A 11 20.81 -9.51 -15.41
C SER A 11 20.89 -8.06 -14.96
N SER A 12 20.61 -7.16 -15.91
CA SER A 12 20.64 -5.70 -15.78
C SER A 12 19.81 -5.21 -14.59
N GLU A 13 20.39 -5.14 -13.40
CA GLU A 13 19.80 -4.43 -12.26
C GLU A 13 19.96 -2.92 -12.50
N LYS A 14 19.00 -2.36 -13.24
CA LYS A 14 18.76 -0.91 -13.22
C LYS A 14 18.54 -0.53 -11.76
N PRO A 15 19.29 0.44 -11.19
CA PRO A 15 19.09 0.84 -9.80
C PRO A 15 17.68 1.42 -9.67
N VAL A 16 16.77 0.64 -9.08
CA VAL A 16 15.44 1.11 -8.71
C VAL A 16 15.66 2.12 -7.60
N LYS A 17 15.55 3.41 -7.92
CA LYS A 17 15.64 4.49 -6.92
C LYS A 17 14.45 4.32 -5.96
N THR A 18 14.71 3.64 -4.84
CA THR A 18 13.72 3.28 -3.80
C THR A 18 13.47 4.42 -2.82
N GLN A 19 14.37 5.41 -2.74
CA GLN A 19 14.27 6.54 -1.82
C GLN A 19 14.14 7.88 -2.54
N ARG A 20 13.21 8.72 -2.08
CA ARG A 20 12.97 10.07 -2.60
C ARG A 20 12.81 11.05 -1.42
N ARG A 21 13.30 12.27 -1.58
CA ARG A 21 13.23 13.33 -0.57
C ARG A 21 12.08 14.27 -0.89
N TYR A 22 11.20 14.48 0.07
CA TYR A 22 10.07 15.40 -0.01
C TYR A 22 10.13 16.38 1.16
N THR A 23 9.61 17.58 0.94
CA THR A 23 9.48 18.59 1.99
C THR A 23 8.00 18.70 2.34
N VAL A 24 7.69 18.63 3.64
CA VAL A 24 6.33 18.90 4.14
C VAL A 24 6.02 20.36 3.88
N GLY A 25 4.89 20.61 3.22
CA GLY A 25 4.38 21.96 2.98
C GLY A 25 3.12 22.21 3.80
N TYR A 26 2.88 23.45 4.20
CA TYR A 26 1.59 23.84 4.76
C TYR A 26 0.72 24.34 3.62
N LEU A 27 -0.48 23.78 3.46
CA LEU A 27 -1.42 24.19 2.41
C LEU A 27 -2.08 25.52 2.81
N PRO A 28 -1.93 26.61 2.03
CA PRO A 28 -2.62 27.85 2.32
C PRO A 28 -4.05 27.77 1.78
N GLY A 29 -4.97 27.20 2.56
CA GLY A 29 -6.39 27.12 2.24
C GLY A 29 -7.22 28.00 3.18
N ARG A 30 -7.64 29.19 2.73
CA ARG A 30 -8.60 30.09 3.42
C ARG A 30 -8.40 30.27 4.93
N GLY A 31 -7.19 30.55 5.37
CA GLY A 31 -6.92 31.05 6.74
C GLY A 31 -6.25 30.07 7.70
N ASP A 32 -6.32 28.75 7.46
CA ASP A 32 -5.77 27.77 8.40
C ASP A 32 -4.47 27.15 7.86
N ALA A 33 -3.37 27.88 8.03
CA ALA A 33 -2.01 27.39 7.76
C ALA A 33 -1.49 26.40 8.82
N SER A 34 -2.34 25.94 9.74
CA SER A 34 -1.99 25.05 10.86
C SER A 34 -1.87 23.58 10.45
N THR A 35 -2.42 23.19 9.30
CA THR A 35 -2.47 21.78 8.88
C THR A 35 -1.29 21.46 7.94
N PRO A 36 -0.32 20.63 8.38
CA PRO A 36 0.77 20.18 7.53
C PRO A 36 0.26 19.21 6.45
N SER A 37 0.81 19.29 5.26
CA SER A 37 0.52 18.39 4.13
C SER A 37 1.80 17.80 3.55
N LEU A 38 1.78 16.50 3.29
CA LEU A 38 2.85 15.79 2.60
C LEU A 38 2.34 15.28 1.26
N HIS A 39 2.84 15.85 0.17
CA HIS A 39 2.47 15.46 -1.18
C HIS A 39 3.50 14.50 -1.77
N LEU A 40 3.07 13.27 -2.08
CA LEU A 40 3.83 12.31 -2.87
C LEU A 40 3.32 12.35 -4.31
N SER A 41 4.22 12.55 -5.28
CA SER A 41 3.88 12.57 -6.69
C SER A 41 4.91 11.83 -7.54
N GLY A 42 4.44 11.31 -8.68
CA GLY A 42 5.26 10.69 -9.72
C GLY A 42 4.75 9.33 -10.19
N LYS A 43 5.15 8.93 -11.40
CA LYS A 43 4.75 7.66 -12.04
C LYS A 43 5.15 6.43 -11.24
N TRP A 44 6.22 6.54 -10.44
CA TRP A 44 6.74 5.47 -9.58
C TRP A 44 5.77 5.01 -8.50
N LEU A 45 4.77 5.84 -8.15
CA LEU A 45 3.72 5.46 -7.19
C LEU A 45 2.91 4.27 -7.73
N LYS A 46 2.67 4.25 -9.04
CA LYS A 46 1.99 3.13 -9.71
C LYS A 46 2.80 1.84 -9.57
N ASP A 47 4.11 1.90 -9.81
CA ASP A 47 5.00 0.74 -9.69
C ASP A 47 5.09 0.24 -8.23
N ALA A 48 4.80 1.10 -7.25
CA ALA A 48 4.73 0.78 -5.83
C ALA A 48 3.32 0.36 -5.34
N GLY A 49 2.35 0.18 -6.25
CA GLY A 49 0.98 -0.26 -5.94
C GLY A 49 0.04 0.85 -5.47
N PHE A 50 0.44 2.13 -5.55
CA PHE A 50 -0.42 3.27 -5.27
C PHE A 50 -1.08 3.74 -6.57
N GLU A 51 -2.13 3.04 -7.00
CA GLU A 51 -2.94 3.43 -8.15
C GLU A 51 -4.03 4.46 -7.77
N THR A 52 -4.55 5.16 -8.78
CA THR A 52 -5.62 6.14 -8.58
C THR A 52 -6.89 5.44 -8.11
N GLY A 53 -7.43 5.85 -6.96
CA GLY A 53 -8.64 5.27 -6.38
C GLY A 53 -8.38 4.11 -5.41
N THR A 54 -7.12 3.65 -5.28
CA THR A 54 -6.74 2.65 -4.28
C THR A 54 -6.76 3.27 -2.88
N GLY A 55 -7.42 2.59 -1.93
CA GLY A 55 -7.36 2.94 -0.52
C GLY A 55 -5.94 2.79 0.02
N VAL A 56 -5.51 3.68 0.92
CA VAL A 56 -4.18 3.61 1.52
C VAL A 56 -4.32 3.58 3.03
N THR A 57 -3.78 2.53 3.63
CA THR A 57 -3.64 2.45 5.08
C THR A 57 -2.37 3.17 5.51
N VAL A 58 -2.50 4.19 6.36
CA VAL A 58 -1.38 4.91 6.95
C VAL A 58 -1.14 4.40 8.37
N LYS A 59 0.09 3.96 8.66
CA LYS A 59 0.52 3.57 10.00
C LYS A 59 1.61 4.50 10.48
N ILE A 60 1.51 4.91 11.75
CA ILE A 60 2.53 5.67 12.45
C ILE A 60 3.28 4.68 13.35
N ALA A 61 4.57 4.52 13.13
CA ALA A 61 5.43 3.64 13.92
C ALA A 61 6.67 4.43 14.36
N GLY A 62 6.62 4.98 15.58
CA GLY A 62 7.71 5.81 16.11
C GLY A 62 7.90 7.09 15.28
N ASP A 63 9.08 7.20 14.66
CA ASP A 63 9.48 8.29 13.78
C ASP A 63 9.15 8.04 12.29
N CYS A 64 8.55 6.89 11.98
CA CYS A 64 8.24 6.48 10.62
C CYS A 64 6.75 6.58 10.30
N ILE A 65 6.45 7.09 9.10
CA ILE A 65 5.12 7.00 8.48
C ILE A 65 5.19 5.91 7.41
N VAL A 66 4.41 4.85 7.58
CA VAL A 66 4.33 3.74 6.64
C VAL A 66 3.01 3.84 5.89
N LEU A 67 3.09 4.04 4.58
CA LEU A 67 1.94 3.98 3.67
C LEU A 67 1.87 2.58 3.07
N ILE A 68 0.74 1.92 3.24
CA ILE A 68 0.49 0.58 2.69
C ILE A 68 -0.72 0.73 1.77
N PRO A 69 -0.57 0.55 0.44
CA PRO A 69 -1.73 0.50 -0.43
C PRO A 69 -2.56 -0.72 -0.06
N ASP A 70 -3.87 -0.57 -0.06
CA ASP A 70 -4.75 -1.70 0.13
C ASP A 70 -4.58 -2.64 -1.07
N ASN A 71 -4.07 -3.85 -0.81
CA ASN A 71 -3.97 -4.88 -1.85
C ASN A 71 -5.39 -5.39 -2.18
N ASP A 72 -5.72 -5.45 -3.47
CA ASP A 72 -7.02 -5.91 -3.96
C ASP A 72 -7.39 -7.31 -3.41
N GLU A 73 -6.42 -8.22 -3.30
CA GLU A 73 -6.64 -9.56 -2.75
C GLU A 73 -6.99 -9.54 -1.26
N ILE A 74 -6.32 -8.67 -0.48
CA ILE A 74 -6.59 -8.52 0.96
C ILE A 74 -7.93 -7.81 1.17
N HIS A 75 -8.29 -6.89 0.28
CA HIS A 75 -9.60 -6.23 0.28
C HIS A 75 -10.73 -7.22 0.00
N GLU A 76 -10.62 -8.01 -1.06
CA GLU A 76 -11.62 -9.02 -1.42
C GLU A 76 -11.71 -10.12 -0.35
N LEU A 77 -10.59 -10.57 0.21
CA LEU A 77 -10.60 -11.54 1.30
C LEU A 77 -11.28 -10.97 2.56
N ARG A 78 -11.03 -9.70 2.91
CA ARG A 78 -11.71 -9.04 4.04
C ARG A 78 -13.22 -8.94 3.81
N LYS A 79 -13.62 -8.62 2.58
CA LYS A 79 -15.03 -8.53 2.17
C LYS A 79 -15.72 -9.90 2.26
N GLN A 80 -15.07 -10.96 1.78
CA GLN A 80 -15.56 -12.33 1.91
C GLN A 80 -15.70 -12.76 3.37
N LEU A 81 -14.69 -12.48 4.21
CA LEU A 81 -14.75 -12.80 5.64
C LEU A 81 -15.87 -12.04 6.37
N GLN A 82 -16.11 -10.78 6.02
CA GLN A 82 -17.24 -10.01 6.56
C GLN A 82 -18.59 -10.59 6.14
N GLN A 83 -18.75 -10.99 4.88
CA GLN A 83 -19.98 -11.62 4.40
C GLN A 83 -20.26 -12.95 5.13
N ILE A 84 -19.25 -13.81 5.29
CA ILE A 84 -19.38 -15.08 6.03
C ILE A 84 -19.76 -14.82 7.49
N LYS A 85 -19.10 -13.85 8.14
CA LYS A 85 -19.41 -13.47 9.52
C LYS A 85 -20.86 -13.01 9.68
N GLN A 86 -21.36 -12.21 8.74
CA GLN A 86 -22.73 -11.70 8.79
C GLN A 86 -23.77 -12.81 8.57
N ALA A 87 -23.51 -13.73 7.63
CA ALA A 87 -24.36 -14.89 7.39
C ALA A 87 -24.41 -15.84 8.62
N PHE A 88 -23.27 -16.03 9.28
CA PHE A 88 -23.19 -16.85 10.50
C PHE A 88 -23.96 -16.25 11.68
N ILE A 89 -23.92 -14.92 11.84
CA ILE A 89 -24.71 -14.22 12.87
C ILE A 89 -26.22 -14.38 12.59
N GLY A 90 -26.64 -14.31 11.33
CA GLY A 90 -28.03 -14.53 10.94
C GLY A 90 -28.52 -15.95 11.26
N LEU A 91 -27.74 -16.97 10.92
CA LEU A 91 -28.07 -18.38 11.19
C LEU A 91 -28.10 -18.71 12.69
N LYS A 92 -27.21 -18.11 13.49
CA LYS A 92 -27.19 -18.35 14.94
C LYS A 92 -28.45 -17.82 15.64
N GLY A 93 -29.07 -16.77 15.10
CA GLY A 93 -30.34 -16.24 15.61
C GLY A 93 -31.57 -17.11 15.33
N GLU A 94 -31.46 -18.08 14.42
CA GLU A 94 -32.59 -18.93 13.97
C GLU A 94 -32.58 -20.32 14.64
N VAL A 95 -31.46 -20.72 15.27
CA VAL A 95 -31.30 -22.02 15.95
C VAL A 95 -31.56 -21.93 17.46
N GLU A 96 -31.52 -20.74 18.04
CA GLU A 96 -31.85 -20.49 19.46
C GLU A 96 -33.29 -19.95 19.69
N GLY A 97 -34.12 -19.94 18.65
CA GLY A 97 -35.52 -19.46 18.67
C GLY A 97 -36.55 -20.58 18.80
#